data_AF-A0A3E2MQE9-F1
#
_entry.id   AF-A0A3E2MQE9-F1
#
_cell.length_a   1.000
_cell.length_b   1.000
_cell.length_c   1.000
_cell.angle_alpha   90.00
_cell.angle_beta   90.00
_cell.angle_gamma   90.00
#
_symmetry.space_group_name_H-M   'P 1'
#
loop_
_entity.id
_entity.type
_entity.pdbx_description
1 polymer ?
#
loop_
_entity_poly.entity_id
_entity_poly.type
_entity_poly.pdbx_seq_one_letter_code
_entity_poly.pdbx_strand_id
1 'polypeptide(L)'
;MPANNRRTQAELSLAGRVGAYQSWANTVDRAARTANGRRAFEEKFLTEADGDPVRAEHLRKAHFARMALKSAQARRQRKAGAA
;
A
#
# COMPACT_ATOMS: atom_id res chain seq x y z
N MET A 1 17.29 28.30 -27.39
CA MET A 1 16.05 28.31 -26.57
C MET A 1 15.76 26.87 -26.15
N PRO A 2 15.94 26.46 -24.88
CA PRO A 2 15.53 25.11 -24.48
C PRO A 2 13.99 25.06 -24.41
N ALA A 3 13.39 24.19 -25.22
CA ALA A 3 11.96 23.93 -25.20
C ALA A 3 11.55 23.38 -23.82
N ASN A 4 10.51 23.97 -23.23
CA ASN A 4 9.91 23.51 -21.98
C ASN A 4 9.31 22.10 -22.19
N ASN A 5 10.12 21.06 -21.94
CA ASN A 5 9.73 19.66 -21.98
C ASN A 5 8.94 19.27 -20.71
N ARG A 6 7.86 20.00 -20.41
CA ARG A 6 6.97 19.67 -19.30
C ARG A 6 5.86 18.77 -19.83
N ARG A 7 5.96 17.49 -19.51
CA ARG A 7 4.88 16.51 -19.74
C ARG A 7 3.61 16.97 -19.04
N THR A 8 2.49 16.85 -19.72
CA THR A 8 1.14 17.02 -19.17
C THR A 8 0.82 15.91 -18.16
N GLN A 9 -0.21 16.11 -17.31
CA GLN A 9 -0.66 15.09 -16.35
C GLN A 9 -1.06 13.78 -17.02
N ALA A 10 -1.63 13.84 -18.22
CA ALA A 10 -2.01 12.66 -19.00
C ALA A 10 -0.76 11.87 -19.44
N GLU A 11 0.26 12.56 -19.93
CA GLU A 11 1.53 11.95 -20.35
C GLU A 11 2.31 11.38 -19.16
N LEU A 12 2.32 12.05 -18.01
CA LEU A 12 2.89 11.53 -16.77
C LEU A 12 2.19 10.24 -16.33
N SER A 13 0.86 10.21 -16.40
CA SER A 13 0.05 9.03 -16.08
C SER A 13 0.30 7.88 -17.06
N LEU A 14 0.53 8.18 -18.34
CA LEU A 14 0.88 7.17 -19.34
C LEU A 14 2.30 6.62 -19.11
N ALA A 15 3.27 7.49 -18.85
CA ALA A 15 4.65 7.09 -18.54
C ALA A 15 4.72 6.19 -17.29
N GLY A 16 3.96 6.52 -16.24
CA GLY A 16 3.86 5.68 -15.05
C GLY A 16 3.33 4.27 -15.35
N ARG A 17 2.31 4.17 -16.21
CA ARG A 17 1.77 2.87 -16.66
C ARG A 17 2.79 2.07 -17.46
N VAL A 18 3.48 2.70 -18.42
CA VAL A 18 4.56 2.05 -19.21
C VAL A 18 5.63 1.48 -18.28
N GLY A 19 6.11 2.29 -17.33
CA GLY A 19 7.10 1.86 -16.34
C GLY A 19 6.60 0.70 -15.48
N ALA A 20 5.35 0.72 -15.04
CA ALA A 20 4.75 -0.37 -14.27
C ALA A 20 4.70 -1.67 -15.08
N TYR A 21 4.21 -1.63 -16.33
CA TYR A 21 4.14 -2.82 -17.18
C TYR A 21 5.51 -3.41 -17.45
N GLN A 22 6.49 -2.57 -17.79
CA GLN A 22 7.85 -3.04 -18.05
C GLN A 22 8.51 -3.60 -16.79
N SER A 23 8.30 -2.96 -15.65
CA SER A 23 8.79 -3.45 -14.36
C SER A 23 8.21 -4.83 -14.01
N TRP A 24 6.91 -5.04 -14.25
CA TRP A 24 6.28 -6.34 -14.02
C TRP A 24 6.67 -7.40 -15.04
N ALA A 25 6.89 -7.03 -16.31
CA ALA A 25 7.43 -7.93 -17.32
C ALA A 25 8.83 -8.45 -16.94
N ASN A 26 9.67 -7.58 -16.34
CA ASN A 26 11.01 -7.94 -15.87
C ASN A 26 11.00 -8.72 -14.53
N THR A 27 9.85 -8.86 -13.88
CA THR A 27 9.76 -9.58 -12.60
C THR A 27 9.51 -11.06 -12.85
N VAL A 28 10.55 -11.87 -12.75
CA VAL A 28 10.47 -13.33 -12.90
C VAL A 28 9.74 -13.97 -11.71
N ASP A 29 10.12 -13.61 -10.48
CA ASP A 29 9.46 -14.06 -9.26
C ASP A 29 8.67 -12.91 -8.60
N ARG A 30 7.33 -13.03 -8.68
CA ARG A 30 6.41 -12.05 -8.09
C ARG A 30 6.37 -12.11 -6.57
N ALA A 31 6.56 -13.29 -5.98
CA ALA A 31 6.55 -13.45 -4.53
C ALA A 31 7.80 -12.84 -3.91
N ALA A 32 8.98 -13.03 -4.54
CA ALA A 32 10.24 -12.44 -4.13
C ALA A 32 10.22 -10.91 -4.18
N ARG A 33 9.63 -10.33 -5.24
CA ARG A 33 9.54 -8.86 -5.39
C ARG A 33 8.86 -8.17 -4.19
N THR A 34 7.90 -8.82 -3.55
CA THR A 34 7.15 -8.28 -2.41
C THR A 34 7.59 -8.84 -1.06
N ALA A 35 8.52 -9.80 -1.04
CA ALA A 35 8.93 -10.50 0.17
C ALA A 35 9.52 -9.56 1.24
N ASN A 36 10.38 -8.62 0.83
CA ASN A 36 10.96 -7.64 1.76
C ASN A 36 9.90 -6.77 2.44
N GLY A 37 8.89 -6.32 1.68
CA GLY A 37 7.79 -5.53 2.23
C GLY A 37 6.91 -6.33 3.19
N ARG A 38 6.61 -7.60 2.85
CA ARG A 38 5.86 -8.51 3.73
C ARG A 38 6.62 -8.76 5.04
N ARG A 39 7.92 -9.07 4.96
CA ARG A 39 8.78 -9.29 6.12
C ARG A 39 8.84 -8.06 7.04
N ALA A 40 9.10 -6.87 6.48
CA ALA A 40 9.16 -5.65 7.27
C ALA A 40 7.81 -5.34 7.97
N PHE A 41 6.69 -5.66 7.32
CA PHE A 41 5.37 -5.50 7.92
C PHE A 41 5.13 -6.47 9.08
N GLU A 42 5.55 -7.72 8.96
CA GLU A 42 5.47 -8.72 10.04
C GLU A 42 6.41 -8.36 11.21
N GLU A 43 7.64 -7.99 10.90
CA GLU A 43 8.67 -7.59 11.87
C GLU A 43 8.21 -6.42 12.74
N LYS A 44 7.50 -5.44 12.18
CA LYS A 44 6.92 -4.34 12.95
C LYS A 44 6.08 -4.82 14.13
N PHE A 45 5.20 -5.79 13.91
CA PHE A 45 4.32 -6.29 14.98
C PHE A 45 5.08 -7.17 15.96
N LEU A 46 6.11 -7.89 15.50
CA LEU A 46 6.97 -8.66 16.38
C LEU A 46 7.77 -7.75 17.32
N THR A 47 8.30 -6.64 16.80
CA THR A 47 8.99 -5.62 17.61
C THR A 47 8.04 -4.95 18.60
N GLU A 48 6.82 -4.58 18.19
CA GLU A 48 5.79 -4.04 19.09
C GLU A 48 5.33 -5.08 20.14
N ALA A 49 5.50 -6.37 19.82
CA ALA A 49 5.21 -7.48 20.71
C ALA A 49 6.39 -7.87 21.61
N ASP A 50 7.50 -7.13 21.64
CA ASP A 50 8.73 -7.48 22.35
C ASP A 50 9.24 -8.90 22.01
N GLY A 51 9.01 -9.35 20.78
CA GLY A 51 9.40 -10.69 20.31
C GLY A 51 8.38 -11.80 20.56
N ASP A 52 7.23 -11.53 21.18
CA ASP A 52 6.17 -12.53 21.38
C ASP A 52 5.33 -12.74 20.10
N PRO A 53 5.40 -13.93 19.46
CA PRO A 53 4.69 -14.19 18.22
C PRO A 53 3.16 -14.23 18.38
N VAL A 54 2.64 -14.67 19.53
CA VAL A 54 1.20 -14.74 19.78
C VAL A 54 0.64 -13.32 19.94
N ARG A 55 1.34 -12.49 20.72
CA ARG A 55 0.97 -11.08 20.89
C ARG A 55 1.09 -10.31 19.57
N ALA A 56 2.12 -10.56 18.77
CA ALA A 56 2.27 -9.97 17.44
C ALA A 56 1.09 -10.30 16.51
N GLU A 57 0.60 -11.54 16.52
CA GLU A 57 -0.56 -11.94 15.73
C GLU A 57 -1.82 -11.18 16.14
N HIS A 58 -2.04 -11.03 17.45
CA HIS A 58 -3.16 -10.25 17.98
C HIS A 58 -3.06 -8.76 17.63
N LEU A 59 -1.86 -8.17 17.72
CA LEU A 59 -1.61 -6.78 17.31
C LEU A 59 -1.88 -6.57 15.82
N ARG A 60 -1.45 -7.51 14.98
CA ARG A 60 -1.73 -7.50 13.54
C ARG A 60 -3.23 -7.56 13.26
N LYS A 61 -3.96 -8.47 13.91
CA LYS A 61 -5.43 -8.56 13.81
C LYS A 61 -6.10 -7.25 14.25
N ALA A 62 -5.67 -6.68 15.36
CA ALA A 62 -6.19 -5.41 15.86
C ALA A 62 -5.93 -4.24 14.88
N HIS A 63 -4.77 -4.21 14.23
CA HIS A 63 -4.45 -3.21 13.21
C HIS A 63 -5.44 -3.25 12.04
N PHE A 64 -5.71 -4.42 11.48
CA PHE A 64 -6.69 -4.57 10.39
C PHE A 64 -8.11 -4.24 10.83
N ALA A 65 -8.50 -4.63 12.05
CA ALA A 65 -9.82 -4.30 12.60
C ALA A 65 -10.01 -2.77 12.74
N ARG A 66 -9.00 -2.04 13.23
CA ARG A 66 -9.03 -0.57 13.30
C ARG A 66 -9.19 0.07 11.92
N MET A 67 -8.48 -0.42 10.91
CA MET A 67 -8.62 0.08 9.54
C MET A 67 -10.03 -0.16 8.97
N ALA A 68 -10.58 -1.36 9.18
CA ALA A 68 -11.93 -1.70 8.74
C ALA A 68 -12.99 -0.80 9.40
N LEU A 69 -12.86 -0.56 10.72
CA LEU A 69 -13.73 0.35 11.46
C LEU A 69 -13.68 1.77 10.89
N LYS A 70 -12.48 2.31 10.66
CA LYS A 70 -12.29 3.64 10.06
C LYS A 70 -12.89 3.73 8.66
N SER A 71 -12.76 2.67 7.85
CA SER A 71 -13.39 2.59 6.53
C SER A 71 -14.92 2.63 6.63
N ALA A 72 -15.50 1.86 7.56
CA ALA A 72 -16.95 1.85 7.77
C ALA A 72 -17.47 3.22 8.21
N GLN A 73 -16.77 3.90 9.12
CA GLN A 73 -17.09 5.27 9.54
C GLN A 73 -17.04 6.24 8.37
N ALA A 74 -15.98 6.21 7.56
CA ALA A 74 -15.84 7.08 6.38
C ALA A 74 -16.94 6.84 5.33
N ARG A 75 -17.40 5.59 5.16
CA ARG A 75 -18.55 5.27 4.29
C ARG A 75 -19.85 5.83 4.85
N ARG A 76 -20.09 5.72 6.16
CA ARG A 76 -21.28 6.28 6.82
C ARG A 76 -21.33 7.81 6.68
N GLN A 77 -20.21 8.50 6.90
CA GLN A 77 -20.12 9.95 6.76
C GLN A 77 -20.40 10.41 5.32
N ARG A 78 -19.83 9.73 4.32
CA ARG A 78 -20.12 10.02 2.90
C ARG A 78 -21.59 9.84 2.55
N LYS A 79 -22.27 8.85 3.13
CA LYS A 79 -23.71 8.67 2.96
C LYS A 79 -24.51 9.78 3.65
N ALA A 80 -24.10 10.20 4.85
CA ALA A 80 -24.78 11.22 5.63
C ALA A 80 -24.59 12.64 5.06
N GLY A 81 -23.44 12.95 4.47
CA GLY A 81 -23.17 14.23 3.80
C GLY A 81 -23.57 14.28 2.32
N ALA A 82 -24.18 13.22 1.80
CA ALA A 82 -24.80 13.17 0.47
C ALA A 82 -26.33 13.41 0.55
N ALA A 83 -26.82 13.93 1.67
CA ALA A 83 -28.19 14.37 1.90
C ALA A 83 -28.23 15.90 2.01
#